data_AF-A0A1G8E9Q4-F1
#
_entry.id   AF-A0A1G8E9Q4-F1
#
_cell.length_a   1.000
_cell.length_b   1.000
_cell.length_c   1.000
_cell.angle_alpha   90.00
_cell.angle_beta   90.00
_cell.angle_gamma   90.00
#
_symmetry.space_group_name_H-M   'P 1'
#
loop_
_entity.id
_entity.type
_entity.pdbx_description
1 polymer ?
#
loop_
_entity_poly.entity_id
_entity_poly.type
_entity_poly.pdbx_seq_one_letter_code
_entity_poly.pdbx_strand_id
1 'polypeptide(L)'
;MFGQDRLGEDKRFEKEEKTSLEEVAVKIEEIASALRTQGKFTEKNENEQITISPSREVNMLFDYVKKGKHHKTGFYLEWHD
;
A
#
# COMPACT_ATOMS: atom_id res chain seq x y z
N MET A 1 -4.54 -42.87 10.01
CA MET A 1 -4.10 -42.07 8.85
C MET A 1 -4.34 -40.61 9.18
N PHE A 2 -3.35 -39.92 9.73
CA PHE A 2 -3.43 -38.50 10.08
C PHE A 2 -2.11 -37.87 9.65
N GLY A 3 -2.08 -37.18 8.52
CA GLY A 3 -0.85 -36.52 8.06
C GLY A 3 -0.80 -36.10 6.60
N GLN A 4 -1.70 -36.57 5.74
CA GLN A 4 -1.73 -36.16 4.33
C GLN A 4 -2.70 -35.02 4.04
N ASP A 5 -3.79 -34.87 4.79
CA ASP A 5 -4.80 -33.83 4.50
C ASP A 5 -4.34 -32.41 4.87
N ARG A 6 -3.52 -32.25 5.93
CA ARG A 6 -3.05 -30.93 6.39
C ARG A 6 -2.05 -30.26 5.44
N LEU A 7 -1.19 -31.04 4.78
CA LEU A 7 -0.17 -30.52 3.86
C LEU A 7 -0.77 -29.96 2.55
N GLY A 8 -1.96 -30.42 2.16
CA GLY A 8 -2.67 -29.96 0.97
C GLY A 8 -3.46 -28.67 1.19
N GLU A 9 -4.02 -28.48 2.38
CA GLU A 9 -4.72 -27.25 2.77
C GLU A 9 -3.75 -26.09 2.97
N ASP A 10 -2.67 -26.26 3.74
CA ASP A 10 -1.70 -25.19 4.02
C ASP A 10 -1.07 -24.61 2.74
N LYS A 11 -0.75 -25.46 1.75
CA LYS A 11 -0.23 -25.01 0.44
C LYS A 11 -1.25 -24.27 -0.41
N ARG A 12 -2.55 -24.53 -0.25
CA ARG A 12 -3.60 -23.81 -0.96
C ARG A 12 -3.78 -22.42 -0.35
N PHE A 13 -3.80 -22.33 0.98
CA PHE A 13 -3.87 -21.05 1.70
C PHE A 13 -2.68 -20.14 1.39
N GLU A 14 -1.43 -20.64 1.44
CA GLU A 14 -0.25 -19.83 1.07
C GLU A 14 -0.30 -19.31 -0.38
N LYS A 15 -0.84 -20.13 -1.31
CA LYS A 15 -0.94 -19.74 -2.72
C LYS A 15 -2.03 -18.69 -2.93
N GLU A 16 -3.19 -18.83 -2.30
CA GLU A 16 -4.28 -17.86 -2.35
C GLU A 16 -3.89 -16.53 -1.69
N GLU A 17 -3.23 -16.56 -0.53
CA GLU A 17 -2.70 -15.36 0.12
C GLU A 17 -1.64 -14.66 -0.75
N LYS A 18 -0.74 -15.42 -1.38
CA LYS A 18 0.27 -14.86 -2.27
C LYS A 18 -0.36 -14.20 -3.50
N THR A 19 -1.35 -14.84 -4.13
CA THR A 19 -2.07 -14.26 -5.26
C THR A 19 -2.82 -13.00 -4.85
N SER A 20 -3.45 -12.98 -3.66
CA SER A 20 -4.11 -11.79 -3.12
C SER A 20 -3.12 -10.63 -2.89
N LEU A 21 -1.93 -10.90 -2.37
CA LEU A 21 -0.89 -9.89 -2.19
C LEU A 21 -0.35 -9.34 -3.52
N GLU A 22 -0.16 -10.20 -4.51
CA GLU A 22 0.29 -9.80 -5.85
C GLU A 22 -0.75 -8.90 -6.53
N GLU A 23 -2.04 -9.25 -6.44
CA GLU A 23 -3.14 -8.44 -6.98
C GLU A 23 -3.23 -7.07 -6.30
N VAL A 24 -3.06 -7.01 -4.97
CA VAL A 24 -3.03 -5.75 -4.22
C VAL A 24 -1.83 -4.90 -4.64
N ALA A 25 -0.64 -5.50 -4.81
CA ALA A 25 0.55 -4.79 -5.22
C ALA A 25 0.40 -4.17 -6.63
N VAL A 26 -0.19 -4.92 -7.58
CA VAL A 26 -0.51 -4.42 -8.93
C VAL A 26 -1.47 -3.23 -8.84
N LYS A 27 -2.53 -3.34 -8.03
CA LYS A 27 -3.52 -2.27 -7.88
C LYS A 27 -2.91 -0.99 -7.26
N ILE A 28 -1.98 -1.13 -6.32
CA ILE A 28 -1.24 0.02 -5.77
C ILE A 28 -0.37 0.70 -6.83
N GLU A 29 0.34 -0.07 -7.66
CA GLU A 29 1.14 0.46 -8.78
C GLU A 29 0.25 1.20 -9.80
N GLU A 30 -0.91 0.66 -10.14
CA GLU A 30 -1.87 1.30 -11.03
C GLU A 30 -2.36 2.65 -10.49
N ILE A 31 -2.74 2.69 -9.21
CA ILE A 31 -3.15 3.93 -8.54
C ILE A 31 -1.99 4.94 -8.54
N ALA A 32 -0.78 4.50 -8.17
CA ALA A 32 0.41 5.37 -8.14
C ALA A 32 0.75 5.92 -9.53
N SER A 33 0.66 5.10 -10.57
CA SER A 33 0.90 5.49 -11.95
C SER A 33 -0.14 6.50 -12.45
N ALA A 34 -1.42 6.28 -12.16
CA ALA A 34 -2.50 7.23 -12.49
C ALA A 34 -2.32 8.58 -11.77
N LEU A 35 -1.94 8.56 -10.49
CA LEU A 35 -1.65 9.78 -9.74
C LEU A 35 -0.44 10.55 -10.30
N ARG A 36 0.62 9.86 -10.75
CA ARG A 36 1.80 10.49 -11.37
C ARG A 36 1.49 11.12 -12.73
N THR A 37 0.67 10.47 -13.54
CA THR A 37 0.43 10.88 -14.94
C THR A 37 -0.74 11.85 -15.08
N GLN A 38 -1.83 11.65 -14.33
CA GLN A 38 -3.08 12.37 -14.48
C GLN A 38 -3.42 13.23 -13.26
N GLY A 39 -2.69 13.09 -12.15
CA GLY A 39 -2.95 13.82 -10.90
C GLY A 39 -4.22 13.38 -10.17
N LYS A 40 -4.90 12.32 -10.65
CA LYS A 40 -6.08 11.72 -10.01
C LYS A 40 -6.28 10.30 -10.53
N PHE A 41 -6.89 9.47 -9.69
CA PHE A 41 -7.38 8.14 -10.02
C PHE A 41 -8.89 8.12 -9.75
N THR A 42 -9.68 7.50 -10.62
CA THR A 42 -11.13 7.39 -10.44
C THR A 42 -11.55 5.96 -10.71
N GLU A 43 -12.10 5.32 -9.69
CA GLU A 43 -12.67 3.98 -9.79
C GLU A 43 -14.18 4.09 -9.67
N LYS A 44 -14.90 3.49 -10.63
CA LYS A 44 -16.35 3.37 -10.58
C LYS A 44 -16.69 1.91 -10.32
N ASN A 45 -17.37 1.67 -9.21
CA ASN A 45 -18.07 0.43 -8.95
C ASN A 45 -19.57 0.65 -9.18
N GLU A 46 -20.35 -0.43 -9.22
CA GLU A 46 -21.79 -0.41 -9.55
C GLU A 46 -22.62 0.53 -8.66
N ASN A 47 -22.12 0.83 -7.45
CA ASN A 47 -22.83 1.66 -6.47
C ASN A 47 -22.14 3.02 -6.19
N GLU A 48 -20.86 3.19 -6.48
CA GLU A 48 -20.08 4.36 -6.05
C GLU A 48 -18.96 4.73 -7.01
N GLN A 49 -18.68 6.03 -7.11
CA GLN A 49 -17.51 6.57 -7.80
C GLN A 49 -16.54 7.12 -6.75
N ILE A 50 -15.40 6.46 -6.59
CA ILE A 50 -14.33 6.92 -5.71
C ILE A 50 -13.32 7.67 -6.56
N THR A 51 -13.04 8.92 -6.20
CA THR A 51 -11.97 9.71 -6.81
C THR A 51 -10.86 9.92 -5.79
N ILE A 52 -9.66 9.45 -6.11
CA ILE A 52 -8.45 9.65 -5.33
C ILE A 52 -7.63 10.73 -6.02
N SER A 53 -7.22 11.76 -5.29
CA SER A 53 -6.30 12.78 -5.80
C SER A 53 -5.26 13.10 -4.74
N PRO A 54 -4.01 13.47 -5.12
CA PRO A 54 -3.03 13.92 -4.15
C PRO A 54 -3.56 15.17 -3.45
N SER A 55 -3.47 15.20 -2.12
CA SER A 55 -3.74 16.45 -1.40
C SER A 55 -2.71 17.50 -1.83
N ARG A 56 -3.20 18.73 -2.07
CA ARG A 56 -2.34 19.87 -2.43
C ARG A 56 -1.53 20.37 -1.23
N GLU A 57 -1.92 19.99 -0.02
CA GLU A 57 -1.36 20.47 1.25
C GLU A 57 -0.88 19.29 2.09
N VAL A 58 0.11 18.56 1.57
CA VAL A 58 0.87 17.58 2.36
C VAL A 58 2.14 18.27 2.86
N ASN A 59 2.17 18.58 4.15
CA ASN A 59 3.38 19.04 4.82
C ASN A 59 4.19 17.81 5.25
N MET A 60 5.42 17.73 4.77
CA MET A 60 6.34 16.65 5.12
C MET A 60 7.52 17.23 5.91
N LEU A 61 7.61 16.85 7.18
CA LEU A 61 8.72 17.21 8.05
C LEU A 61 9.69 16.03 8.16
N PHE A 62 10.96 16.32 7.85
CA PHE A 62 12.05 15.36 7.93
C PHE A 62 12.96 15.75 9.09
N ASP A 63 12.95 14.94 10.14
CA ASP A 63 13.87 15.09 11.25
C ASP A 63 14.97 14.05 11.16
N TYR A 64 16.21 14.52 11.08
CA TYR A 64 17.40 13.69 11.17
C TYR A 64 18.26 14.13 12.36
N VAL A 65 18.46 13.22 13.31
CA VAL A 65 19.27 13.46 14.50
C VAL A 65 20.46 12.50 14.50
N LYS A 66 21.67 13.07 14.51
CA LYS A 66 22.91 12.32 14.72
C LYS A 66 23.49 12.65 16.09
N LYS A 67 23.62 11.63 16.96
CA LYS A 67 24.32 11.73 18.25
C LYS A 67 25.47 10.73 18.27
N GLY A 68 26.69 11.20 17.97
CA GLY A 68 27.88 10.34 17.86
C GLY A 68 27.73 9.32 16.74
N LYS A 69 27.65 8.03 17.10
CA LYS A 69 27.41 6.90 16.17
C LYS A 69 25.93 6.54 16.00
N HIS A 70 25.02 7.21 16.69
CA HIS A 70 23.59 6.95 16.58
C HIS A 70 22.92 7.88 15.59
N HIS A 71 22.09 7.29 14.74
CA HIS A 71 21.32 7.93 13.69
C HIS A 71 19.84 7.66 13.98
N LYS A 72 19.03 8.71 14.03
CA LYS A 72 17.57 8.61 14.11
C LYS A 72 16.95 9.44 13.01
N THR A 73 16.05 8.83 12.25
CA THR A 73 15.26 9.50 11.22
C THR A 73 13.79 9.39 11.61
N GLY A 74 13.07 10.51 11.56
CA GLY A 74 11.63 10.58 11.72
C GLY A 74 11.02 11.26 10.50
N PHE A 75 9.89 10.71 10.04
CA PHE A 75 9.08 11.30 9.00
C PHE A 75 7.72 11.64 9.61
N TYR A 76 7.32 12.91 9.53
CA TYR A 76 5.98 13.34 9.89
C TYR A 76 5.28 13.81 8.62
N LEU A 77 4.18 13.16 8.28
CA LEU A 77 3.27 13.61 7.24
C LEU A 77 2.04 14.21 7.92
N GLU A 78 1.74 15.45 7.58
CA GLU A 78 0.50 16.12 7.96
C GLU A 78 -0.25 16.48 6.68
N TRP A 79 -1.53 16.13 6.61
CA TRP A 79 -2.42 16.49 5.51
C TRP A 79 -3.61 17.26 6.06
N HIS A 80 -3.94 18.38 5.40
CA HIS A 80 -5.13 19.18 5.70
C HIS A 80 -6.17 18.98 4.60
N ASP A 81 -7.45 18.90 5.00
CA ASP A 81 -8.64 18.77 4.14
C ASP A 81 -9.24 20.15 3.81
#